data_AF-A0A318PIX9-F1
#
_entry.id   AF-A0A318PIX9-F1
#
_cell.length_a   1.000
_cell.length_b   1.000
_cell.length_c   1.000
_cell.angle_alpha   90.00
_cell.angle_beta   90.00
_cell.angle_gamma   90.00
#
_symmetry.space_group_name_H-M   'P 1'
#
loop_
_entity.id
_entity.type
_entity.pdbx_description
1 polymer ?
#
loop_
_entity_poly.entity_id
_entity_poly.type
_entity_poly.pdbx_seq_one_letter_code
_entity_poly.pdbx_strand_id
1 'polypeptide(L)' 'GFERDDGDHHYYIYHNLAGRKTMKKTKMSMGKSHKTIGDPLLGQMARQLGLTKTSFLELVDCTLDQVGYEALVFPLKKN' A
#
# COMPACT_ATOMS: atom_id res chain seq x y z
N GLY A 1 4.19 -3.16 8.90
CA GLY A 1 3.05 -2.27 8.60
C GLY A 1 3.50 -1.02 7.85
N PHE A 2 2.60 -0.07 7.59
CA PHE A 2 2.94 1.21 6.95
C PHE A 2 3.38 2.25 7.99
N GLU A 3 4.55 2.83 7.77
CA GLU A 3 5.15 3.86 8.62
C GLU A 3 5.29 5.16 7.83
N ARG A 4 5.03 6.30 8.47
CA ARG A 4 5.14 7.61 7.81
C ARG A 4 6.61 7.95 7.60
N ASP A 5 6.94 8.44 6.41
CA ASP A 5 8.25 9.03 6.10
C ASP A 5 8.26 10.49 6.56
N ASP A 6 9.25 10.92 7.32
CA ASP A 6 9.34 12.28 7.89
C ASP A 6 9.85 13.34 6.89
N GLY A 7 9.76 13.06 5.60
CA GLY A 7 10.13 13.98 4.52
C GLY A 7 9.10 15.10 4.27
N ASP A 8 9.39 15.93 3.27
CA ASP A 8 8.53 17.01 2.78
C ASP A 8 7.23 16.49 2.10
N HIS A 9 7.24 15.21 1.71
CA HIS A 9 6.10 14.52 1.13
C HIS A 9 5.48 13.54 2.13
N HIS A 10 4.14 13.51 2.20
CA HIS A 10 3.38 12.59 3.06
C HIS A 10 3.36 11.17 2.46
N TYR A 11 4.50 10.49 2.52
CA TYR A 11 4.62 9.09 2.12
C TYR A 11 4.46 8.16 3.32
N TYR A 12 3.92 6.98 3.04
CA TYR A 12 3.87 5.85 3.95
C TYR A 12 4.63 4.70 3.33
N ILE A 13 5.66 4.21 4.01
CA ILE A 13 6.55 3.15 3.55
C ILE A 13 6.18 1.86 4.26
N TYR A 14 6.09 0.78 3.49
CA TYR A 14 5.78 -0.52 4.05
C TYR A 14 7.03 -1.17 4.66
N HIS A 15 6.92 -1.55 5.93
CA HIS A 15 7.88 -2.35 6.68
C HIS A 15 7.32 -3.77 6.80
N ASN A 16 8.09 -4.76 6.38
CA ASN A 16 7.63 -6.16 6.37
C ASN A 16 7.63 -6.79 7.78
N LEU A 17 7.13 -8.01 7.88
CA LEU A 17 7.08 -8.82 9.10
C LEU A 17 8.47 -9.10 9.68
N ALA A 18 9.51 -9.04 8.85
CA ALA A 18 10.90 -9.13 9.28
C ALA A 18 11.48 -7.77 9.78
N GLY A 19 10.66 -6.73 9.89
CA GLY A 19 11.08 -5.39 10.34
C GLY A 19 11.90 -4.60 9.32
N ARG A 20 11.93 -5.02 8.04
CA ARG A 20 12.73 -4.38 7.00
C ARG A 20 11.88 -3.40 6.21
N LYS A 21 12.44 -2.20 5.99
CA LYS A 21 11.92 -1.19 5.07
C LYS A 21 11.91 -1.73 3.64
N THR A 22 10.82 -1.54 2.91
CA THR A 22 10.66 -2.00 1.52
C THR A 22 10.53 -0.83 0.54
N MET A 23 10.55 -1.14 -0.75
CA MET A 23 10.30 -0.16 -1.82
C MET A 23 8.81 0.15 -2.02
N LYS A 24 7.90 -0.63 -1.41
CA LYS A 24 6.45 -0.41 -1.49
C LYS A 24 6.10 0.80 -0.62
N LYS A 25 5.55 1.84 -1.25
CA LYS A 25 5.12 3.06 -0.55
C LYS A 25 3.90 3.66 -1.23
N THR A 26 3.03 4.29 -0.44
CA THR A 26 1.89 5.07 -0.96
C THR A 26 1.95 6.51 -0.47
N LYS A 27 1.29 7.41 -1.19
CA LYS A 27 1.27 8.85 -0.90
C LYS A 27 -0.10 9.25 -0.38
N MET A 28 -0.13 9.98 0.73
CA MET A 28 -1.33 10.67 1.19
C MET A 28 -1.43 12.03 0.49
N SER A 29 -2.53 12.26 -0.24
CA SER A 29 -2.79 13.57 -0.84
C SER A 29 -3.30 14.54 0.22
N MET A 30 -2.74 15.74 0.25
CA MET A 30 -3.16 16.83 1.15
C MET A 30 -4.08 17.86 0.45
N GLY A 31 -4.51 17.56 -0.77
CA GLY A 31 -5.41 18.43 -1.54
C GLY A 31 -6.75 18.58 -0.83
N LYS A 32 -7.19 19.81 -0.60
CA LYS A 32 -8.46 20.10 0.11
C LYS A 32 -9.70 20.07 -0.81
N SER A 33 -9.50 20.02 -2.12
CA SER A 33 -10.58 20.14 -3.12
C SER A 33 -11.46 18.90 -3.25
N HIS A 34 -10.94 17.71 -2.93
CA HIS A 34 -11.67 16.45 -3.04
C HIS A 34 -11.71 15.75 -1.69
N LYS A 35 -12.92 15.50 -1.18
CA LYS A 35 -13.14 14.79 0.10
C LYS A 35 -13.25 13.27 -0.04
N THR A 36 -13.41 12.79 -1.27
CA THR A 36 -13.61 11.37 -1.58
C THR A 36 -12.56 10.91 -2.58
N ILE A 37 -12.04 9.71 -2.37
CA ILE A 37 -11.12 9.06 -3.28
C ILE A 37 -11.93 8.33 -4.34
N GLY A 38 -11.83 8.76 -5.59
CA GLY A 38 -12.50 8.12 -6.71
C GLY A 38 -11.79 6.85 -7.19
N ASP A 39 -12.49 6.07 -8.01
CA ASP A 39 -12.04 4.79 -8.57
C ASP A 39 -10.63 4.81 -9.20
N PRO A 40 -10.25 5.83 -10.00
CA PRO A 40 -8.94 5.87 -10.64
C PRO A 40 -7.79 5.94 -9.63
N LEU A 41 -7.99 6.61 -8.50
CA LEU A 41 -6.97 6.73 -7.45
C LEU A 41 -6.80 5.40 -6.71
N LEU A 42 -7.88 4.66 -6.47
CA LEU A 42 -7.80 3.33 -5.85
C LEU A 42 -6.94 2.38 -6.69
N GLY A 43 -7.11 2.40 -8.02
CA GLY A 43 -6.26 1.62 -8.93
C GLY A 43 -4.79 2.04 -8.89
N GLN A 44 -4.51 3.34 -8.78
CA GLN A 44 -3.13 3.84 -8.65
C GLN A 44 -2.48 3.44 -7.32
N MET A 45 -3.23 3.52 -6.21
CA MET A 45 -2.77 3.09 -4.90
C MET A 45 -2.47 1.58 -4.88
N ALA A 46 -3.36 0.76 -5.44
CA ALA A 46 -3.12 -0.68 -5.58
C ALA A 46 -1.81 -0.98 -6.32
N ARG A 47 -1.58 -0.30 -7.46
CA ARG A 47 -0.36 -0.44 -8.26
C ARG A 47 0.90 -0.06 -7.48
N GLN A 48 0.87 1.03 -6.71
CA GLN A 48 2.01 1.43 -5.85
C GLN A 48 2.39 0.34 -4.84
N LEU A 49 1.38 -0.37 -4.31
CA LEU A 49 1.57 -1.44 -3.34
C LEU A 49 1.84 -2.81 -3.99
N GLY A 50 1.77 -2.92 -5.31
CA GLY A 50 1.94 -4.19 -6.04
C GLY A 50 0.74 -5.12 -5.99
N LEU A 51 -0.45 -4.58 -5.75
CA LEU A 51 -1.69 -5.34 -5.67
C LEU A 51 -2.56 -5.14 -6.89
N THR A 52 -3.50 -6.06 -7.09
CA THR A 52 -4.70 -5.79 -7.86
C THR A 52 -5.60 -4.82 -7.10
N LYS A 53 -6.51 -4.13 -7.80
CA LYS A 53 -7.48 -3.26 -7.14
C LYS A 53 -8.39 -4.03 -6.16
N THR A 54 -8.79 -5.25 -6.51
CA THR A 54 -9.61 -6.09 -5.64
C THR A 54 -8.89 -6.39 -4.33
N SER A 55 -7.65 -6.87 -4.38
CA SER A 55 -6.88 -7.15 -3.15
C SER A 55 -6.54 -5.89 -2.35
N PHE A 56 -6.42 -4.75 -3.02
CA PHE A 56 -6.30 -3.47 -2.31
C PHE A 56 -7.57 -3.12 -1.55
N LEU A 57 -8.76 -3.37 -2.10
CA LEU A 57 -10.02 -3.16 -1.38
C LEU A 57 -10.15 -4.13 -0.20
N GLU A 58 -9.70 -5.38 -0.34
CA GLU A 58 -9.65 -6.33 0.77
C GLU A 58 -8.75 -5.83 1.93
N LEU A 59 -7.64 -5.13 1.64
CA LEU A 59 -6.85 -4.45 2.67
C LEU A 59 -7.63 -3.33 3.37
N VAL A 60 -8.36 -2.52 2.60
CA VAL A 60 -9.17 -1.41 3.14
C VAL A 60 -10.30 -1.92 4.02
N ASP A 61 -10.92 -3.02 3.60
CA ASP A 61 -12.00 -3.70 4.33
C ASP A 61 -11.47 -4.60 5.46
N CYS A 62 -10.15 -4.61 5.71
CA CYS A 62 -9.47 -5.40 6.72
C CYS A 62 -9.67 -6.93 6.58
N THR A 63 -10.04 -7.42 5.41
CA THR A 63 -10.21 -8.86 5.12
C THR A 63 -8.92 -9.50 4.60
N LEU A 64 -7.96 -8.70 4.13
CA LEU A 64 -6.59 -9.11 3.86
C LEU A 64 -5.66 -8.63 4.98
N ASP A 65 -4.99 -9.57 5.64
CA ASP A 65 -4.05 -9.25 6.73
C ASP A 65 -2.61 -9.06 6.21
N GLN A 66 -1.69 -8.75 7.14
CA GLN A 66 -0.30 -8.49 6.77
C GLN A 66 0.39 -9.71 6.15
N VAL A 67 0.11 -10.91 6.67
CA VAL A 67 0.70 -12.17 6.18
C VAL A 67 0.22 -12.43 4.75
N GLY A 68 -1.08 -12.32 4.51
CA GLY A 68 -1.69 -12.48 3.19
C GLY A 68 -1.18 -11.44 2.19
N TYR A 69 -1.06 -10.18 2.60
CA TYR A 69 -0.46 -9.14 1.77
C TYR A 69 0.96 -9.52 1.31
N GLU A 70 1.83 -9.92 2.24
CA GLU A 70 3.22 -10.27 1.90
C GLU A 70 3.30 -11.47 0.96
N ALA A 71 2.44 -12.47 1.13
CA ALA A 71 2.35 -13.62 0.23
C ALA A 71 2.03 -13.22 -1.22
N LEU A 72 1.22 -12.16 -1.41
CA LEU A 72 0.85 -11.64 -2.73
C LEU A 72 1.97 -10.79 -3.35
N VAL A 73 2.64 -9.95 -2.56
CA VAL A 73 3.52 -8.90 -3.09
C VAL A 73 5.02 -9.18 -2.98
N PHE A 74 5.40 -10.18 -2.18
CA PHE A 74 6.78 -10.67 -2.04
C PHE A 74 6.85 -12.19 -2.30
N PRO A 75 6.39 -12.68 -3.46
CA PRO A 75 6.45 -14.10 -3.75
C PRO A 75 7.90 -14.58 -3.77
N LEU A 76 8.15 -15.74 -3.17
CA LEU A 76 9.44 -16.42 -3.31
C LEU A 76 9.72 -16.58 -4.82
N LYS A 77 10.91 -16.16 -5.26
CA LYS A 77 11.36 -16.45 -6.63
C LYS A 77 11.27 -17.96 -6.83
N LYS A 78 10.40 -18.40 -7.75
CA LYS A 78 10.49 -19.76 -8.27
C LYS A 78 11.74 -19.81 -9.15
N ASN A 79 12.72 -20.61 -8.72
CA ASN A 79 13.87 -20.99 -9.56
C ASN A 79 13.39 -21.80 -10.77
#